data_AF-A0A6S6TTZ2-F1
#
_entry.id   AF-A0A6S6TTZ2-F1
#
_cell.length_a   1.000
_cell.length_b   1.000
_cell.length_c   1.000
_cell.angle_alpha   90.00
_cell.angle_beta   90.00
_cell.angle_gamma   90.00
#
_symmetry.space_group_name_H-M   'P 1'
#
loop_
_entity.id
_entity.type
_entity.pdbx_description
1 polymer ?
#
loop_
_entity_poly.entity_id
_entity_poly.type
_entity_poly.pdbx_seq_one_letter_code
_entity_poly.pdbx_strand_id
1 'polypeptide(L)'
;MEHVSLEHSVEIILTPEFYTLIREELDIKFAYQAKQIAQSLFDDYLDNSKEYQYHVAKHEGAWYFYAYSIQEIEKFVENIGLEKHRISKIYFAQELSKELEEPIQLNNKTILQSIEGIVTSIPSRLMDPNADFKLLNLTKVKLSSGVSMGASHNSLFSFKQTILLSSMFLILGTVFIFEGNRIKASISKEDGQLMALIDENPSYGSTLLRENILEKYQPIDKNERAKRQSIKEVSKLLSAKSELTTLKIEKSTIKVNIKTSDIKISKQVDQSAKANNFKSTTSGQTVKVEKSL
;
A
#
# COMPACT_ATOMS: atom_id res chain seq x y z
N MET A 1 -9.28 0.94 -44.87
CA MET A 1 -9.99 1.84 -43.95
C MET A 1 -9.29 3.18 -44.00
N GLU A 2 -10.01 4.28 -43.79
CA GLU A 2 -9.46 5.64 -43.85
C GLU A 2 -8.74 5.97 -42.54
N HIS A 3 -7.73 6.83 -42.63
CA HIS A 3 -6.96 7.29 -41.47
C HIS A 3 -7.82 8.23 -40.62
N VAL A 4 -7.93 7.98 -39.32
CA VAL A 4 -8.78 8.77 -38.41
C VAL A 4 -7.90 9.61 -37.49
N SER A 5 -7.97 10.93 -37.61
CA SER A 5 -7.37 11.85 -36.63
C SER A 5 -8.43 12.25 -35.61
N LEU A 6 -8.12 12.06 -34.33
CA LEU A 6 -9.01 12.45 -33.23
C LEU A 6 -8.45 13.68 -32.53
N GLU A 7 -9.26 14.39 -31.76
CA GLU A 7 -8.80 15.43 -30.82
C GLU A 7 -9.03 15.03 -29.35
N HIS A 8 -9.83 13.99 -29.12
CA HIS A 8 -10.29 13.56 -27.80
C HIS A 8 -10.14 12.04 -27.66
N SER A 9 -10.22 11.55 -26.42
CA SER A 9 -10.28 10.11 -26.15
C SER A 9 -11.60 9.51 -26.66
N VAL A 10 -11.53 8.30 -27.20
CA VAL A 10 -12.67 7.56 -27.75
C VAL A 10 -12.77 6.16 -27.16
N GLU A 11 -13.99 5.66 -27.17
CA GLU A 11 -14.29 4.25 -26.91
C GLU A 11 -14.43 3.53 -28.26
N ILE A 12 -13.93 2.29 -28.35
CA ILE A 12 -14.03 1.48 -29.57
C ILE A 12 -14.84 0.21 -29.31
N ILE A 13 -15.54 -0.26 -30.34
CA ILE A 13 -16.22 -1.56 -30.34
C ILE A 13 -15.47 -2.47 -31.30
N LEU A 14 -14.93 -3.58 -30.80
CA LEU A 14 -14.24 -4.58 -31.60
C LEU A 14 -15.24 -5.49 -32.29
N THR A 15 -15.04 -5.66 -33.58
CA THR A 15 -15.69 -6.67 -34.41
C THR A 15 -15.25 -8.09 -33.99
N PRO A 16 -16.05 -9.12 -34.26
CA PRO A 16 -15.74 -10.52 -33.92
C PRO A 16 -14.42 -11.07 -34.51
N GLU A 17 -13.78 -10.36 -35.44
CA GLU A 17 -12.50 -10.77 -36.01
C GLU A 17 -11.31 -10.60 -35.03
N PHE A 18 -11.47 -9.78 -33.99
CA PHE A 18 -10.40 -9.48 -33.01
C PHE A 18 -10.47 -10.32 -31.73
N TYR A 19 -11.46 -11.21 -31.60
CA TYR A 19 -11.61 -12.04 -30.42
C TYR A 19 -12.27 -13.37 -30.74
N THR A 20 -11.94 -14.39 -29.95
CA THR A 20 -12.67 -15.65 -29.93
C THR A 20 -13.67 -15.62 -28.79
N LEU A 21 -14.90 -16.06 -29.06
CA LEU A 21 -15.99 -16.10 -28.11
C LEU A 21 -16.40 -17.54 -27.81
N ILE A 22 -16.53 -17.87 -26.53
CA ILE A 22 -17.17 -19.10 -26.04
C ILE A 22 -18.35 -18.70 -25.15
N ARG A 23 -19.52 -19.30 -25.38
CA ARG A 23 -20.72 -19.14 -24.55
C ARG A 23 -20.97 -20.43 -23.79
N GLU A 24 -21.07 -20.34 -22.46
CA GLU A 24 -21.28 -21.49 -21.59
C GLU A 24 -22.33 -21.22 -20.51
N GLU A 25 -23.10 -22.25 -20.17
CA GLU A 25 -24.07 -22.22 -19.07
C GLU A 25 -23.47 -22.90 -17.84
N LEU A 26 -22.82 -22.10 -16.99
CA LEU A 26 -22.12 -22.58 -15.81
C LEU A 26 -22.82 -22.13 -14.53
N ASP A 27 -22.92 -23.04 -13.55
CA ASP A 27 -23.40 -22.73 -12.20
C ASP A 27 -22.30 -22.04 -11.35
N ILE A 28 -21.88 -20.87 -11.82
CA ILE A 28 -20.87 -20.02 -11.19
C ILE A 28 -21.53 -18.70 -10.83
N LYS A 29 -21.30 -18.25 -9.58
CA LYS A 29 -21.92 -17.04 -9.04
C LYS A 29 -21.18 -15.77 -9.42
N PHE A 30 -19.85 -15.82 -9.53
CA PHE A 30 -19.02 -14.62 -9.67
C PHE A 30 -18.12 -14.64 -10.90
N ALA A 31 -17.96 -13.48 -11.54
CA ALA A 31 -17.16 -13.32 -12.76
C ALA A 31 -15.69 -13.66 -12.57
N TYR A 32 -15.12 -13.44 -11.37
CA TYR A 32 -13.72 -13.79 -11.09
C TYR A 32 -13.48 -15.30 -11.13
N GLN A 33 -14.46 -16.11 -10.71
CA GLN A 33 -14.38 -17.58 -10.74
C GLN A 33 -14.45 -18.07 -12.18
N ALA A 34 -15.36 -17.50 -12.98
CA ALA A 34 -15.43 -17.79 -14.40
C ALA A 34 -14.12 -17.38 -15.10
N LYS A 35 -13.54 -16.22 -14.79
CA LYS A 35 -12.25 -15.81 -15.36
C LYS A 35 -11.09 -16.78 -15.06
N GLN A 36 -11.10 -17.49 -13.93
CA GLN A 36 -10.06 -18.46 -13.58
C GLN A 36 -10.04 -19.68 -14.52
N ILE A 37 -11.20 -20.09 -15.03
CA ILE A 37 -11.31 -21.23 -15.96
C ILE A 37 -11.21 -20.81 -17.42
N ALA A 38 -11.20 -19.49 -17.71
CA ALA A 38 -11.25 -18.97 -19.08
C ALA A 38 -10.11 -19.49 -19.95
N GLN A 39 -8.87 -19.51 -19.43
CA GLN A 39 -7.72 -20.01 -20.18
C GLN A 39 -7.93 -21.46 -20.62
N SER A 40 -8.32 -22.33 -19.70
CA SER A 40 -8.56 -23.75 -19.99
C SER A 40 -9.70 -24.00 -20.97
N LEU A 41 -10.70 -23.11 -21.06
CA LEU A 41 -11.76 -23.22 -22.07
C LEU A 41 -11.24 -22.98 -23.50
N PHE A 42 -10.12 -22.28 -23.64
CA PHE A 42 -9.58 -21.86 -24.92
C PHE A 42 -8.33 -22.65 -25.36
N ASP A 43 -7.82 -23.57 -24.54
CA ASP A 43 -6.54 -24.27 -24.78
C ASP A 43 -6.45 -24.93 -26.17
N ASP A 44 -7.56 -25.46 -26.70
CA ASP A 44 -7.59 -26.13 -28.02
C ASP A 44 -8.01 -25.21 -29.18
N TYR A 45 -8.40 -23.96 -28.90
CA TYR A 45 -8.99 -23.04 -29.90
C TYR A 45 -8.04 -21.91 -30.32
N LEU A 46 -6.98 -21.65 -29.55
CA LEU A 46 -6.11 -20.50 -29.75
C LEU A 46 -4.73 -20.87 -30.29
N ASP A 47 -4.13 -19.92 -30.99
CA ASP A 47 -2.76 -20.04 -31.51
C ASP A 47 -1.72 -19.87 -30.38
N ASN A 48 -1.04 -20.95 -30.03
CA ASN A 48 -0.01 -20.98 -28.98
C ASN A 48 1.17 -20.02 -29.20
N SER A 49 1.33 -19.44 -30.39
CA SER A 49 2.38 -18.45 -30.67
C SER A 49 2.05 -17.03 -30.19
N LYS A 50 0.79 -16.77 -29.77
CA LYS A 50 0.31 -15.44 -29.38
C LYS A 50 -0.04 -15.38 -27.89
N GLU A 51 0.13 -14.19 -27.34
CA GLU A 51 -0.33 -13.88 -25.99
C GLU A 51 -1.79 -13.39 -26.05
N TYR A 52 -2.66 -14.07 -25.29
CA TYR A 52 -4.07 -13.73 -25.17
C TYR A 52 -4.41 -13.23 -23.77
N GLN A 53 -5.33 -12.29 -23.73
CA GLN A 53 -6.01 -11.86 -22.52
C GLN A 53 -7.45 -12.36 -22.52
N TYR A 54 -7.97 -12.58 -21.32
CA TYR A 54 -9.30 -13.11 -21.12
C TYR A 54 -10.21 -12.11 -20.42
N HIS A 55 -11.38 -11.92 -21.02
CA HIS A 55 -12.49 -11.16 -20.43
C HIS A 55 -13.72 -12.06 -20.29
N VAL A 56 -14.53 -11.80 -19.27
CA VAL A 56 -15.71 -12.60 -18.98
C VAL A 56 -16.88 -11.68 -18.65
N ALA A 57 -18.01 -11.93 -19.29
CA ALA A 57 -19.25 -11.20 -19.06
C ALA A 57 -20.41 -12.19 -18.87
N LYS A 58 -21.46 -11.77 -18.15
CA LYS A 58 -22.69 -12.56 -18.03
C LYS A 58 -23.81 -11.84 -18.77
N HIS A 59 -24.42 -12.52 -19.74
CA HIS A 59 -25.57 -12.02 -20.48
C HIS A 59 -26.65 -13.10 -20.52
N GLU A 60 -27.89 -12.73 -20.19
CA GLU A 60 -29.07 -13.60 -20.32
C GLU A 60 -28.96 -14.98 -19.64
N GLY A 61 -28.23 -15.03 -18.52
CA GLY A 61 -28.04 -16.26 -17.74
C GLY A 61 -26.83 -17.09 -18.14
N ALA A 62 -26.24 -16.85 -19.32
CA ALA A 62 -25.03 -17.52 -19.80
C ALA A 62 -23.76 -16.68 -19.57
N TRP A 63 -22.63 -17.36 -19.45
CA TRP A 63 -21.30 -16.77 -19.38
C TRP A 63 -20.70 -16.67 -20.78
N TYR A 64 -20.17 -15.49 -21.10
CA TYR A 64 -19.49 -15.19 -22.35
C TYR A 64 -18.02 -14.96 -22.05
N PHE A 65 -17.18 -15.82 -22.61
CA PHE A 65 -15.74 -15.80 -22.48
C PHE A 65 -15.15 -15.22 -23.75
N TYR A 66 -14.27 -14.24 -23.60
CA TYR A 66 -13.59 -13.56 -24.70
C TYR A 66 -12.10 -13.81 -24.56
N ALA A 67 -11.47 -14.34 -25.61
CA ALA A 67 -10.03 -14.38 -25.76
C ALA A 67 -9.61 -13.41 -26.86
N TYR A 68 -8.71 -12.49 -26.55
CA TYR A 68 -8.27 -11.45 -27.49
C TYR A 68 -6.78 -11.15 -27.32
N SER A 69 -6.11 -10.76 -28.40
CA SER A 69 -4.70 -10.34 -28.35
C SER A 69 -4.60 -8.82 -28.35
N ILE A 70 -4.11 -8.26 -27.24
CA ILE A 70 -3.93 -6.80 -27.12
C ILE A 70 -2.94 -6.26 -28.16
N GLN A 71 -1.92 -7.05 -28.50
CA GLN A 71 -0.89 -6.66 -29.46
C GLN A 71 -1.46 -6.54 -30.89
N GLU A 72 -2.40 -7.41 -31.26
CA GLU A 72 -3.06 -7.33 -32.57
C GLU A 72 -3.99 -6.13 -32.66
N ILE A 73 -4.74 -5.86 -31.58
CA ILE A 73 -5.61 -4.69 -31.48
C ILE A 73 -4.76 -3.41 -31.54
N GLU A 74 -3.63 -3.35 -30.83
CA GLU A 74 -2.69 -2.22 -30.85
C GLU A 74 -2.18 -1.94 -32.26
N LYS A 75 -1.65 -2.96 -32.93
CA LYS A 75 -1.17 -2.83 -34.32
C LYS A 75 -2.27 -2.36 -35.26
N PHE A 76 -3.48 -2.88 -35.13
CA PHE A 76 -4.61 -2.48 -35.97
C PHE A 76 -5.00 -1.02 -35.75
N VAL A 77 -5.11 -0.61 -34.50
CA VAL A 77 -5.43 0.77 -34.10
C VAL A 77 -4.37 1.74 -34.61
N GLU A 78 -3.09 1.41 -34.45
CA GLU A 78 -1.96 2.22 -34.94
C GLU A 78 -1.99 2.35 -36.47
N ASN A 79 -2.30 1.27 -37.19
CA ASN A 79 -2.42 1.29 -38.65
C ASN A 79 -3.56 2.19 -39.15
N ILE A 80 -4.58 2.45 -38.32
CA ILE A 80 -5.68 3.37 -38.64
C ILE A 80 -5.34 4.82 -38.25
N GLY A 81 -4.18 5.05 -37.62
CA GLY A 81 -3.74 6.37 -37.20
C GLY A 81 -4.19 6.79 -35.80
N LEU A 82 -4.70 5.84 -35.02
CA LEU A 82 -5.17 6.10 -33.66
C LEU A 82 -4.04 5.88 -32.65
N GLU A 83 -3.82 6.89 -31.80
CA GLU A 83 -2.82 6.79 -30.73
C GLU A 83 -3.40 5.97 -29.56
N LYS A 84 -2.65 4.97 -29.08
CA LYS A 84 -3.08 4.07 -27.98
C LYS A 84 -3.64 4.79 -26.76
N HIS A 85 -3.02 5.90 -26.35
CA HIS A 85 -3.44 6.66 -25.16
C HIS A 85 -4.77 7.40 -25.33
N ARG A 86 -5.30 7.47 -26.56
CA ARG A 86 -6.61 8.05 -26.86
C ARG A 86 -7.74 7.02 -26.80
N ILE A 87 -7.44 5.73 -26.68
CA ILE A 87 -8.47 4.72 -26.46
C ILE A 87 -8.72 4.60 -24.97
N SER A 88 -9.88 5.06 -24.51
CA SER A 88 -10.28 4.94 -23.10
C SER A 88 -10.73 3.52 -22.76
N LYS A 89 -11.53 2.91 -23.63
CA LYS A 89 -12.14 1.60 -23.40
C LYS A 89 -12.45 0.89 -24.70
N ILE A 90 -12.40 -0.44 -24.63
CA ILE A 90 -12.65 -1.37 -25.73
C ILE A 90 -13.84 -2.23 -25.33
N TYR A 91 -14.88 -2.24 -26.14
CA TYR A 91 -16.05 -3.09 -25.97
C TYR A 91 -16.05 -4.19 -27.04
N PHE A 92 -16.73 -5.29 -26.75
CA PHE A 92 -16.91 -6.38 -27.72
C PHE A 92 -18.24 -6.20 -28.43
N ALA A 93 -18.26 -6.39 -29.76
CA ALA A 93 -19.48 -6.28 -30.55
C ALA A 93 -20.62 -7.19 -30.06
N GLN A 94 -20.30 -8.28 -29.35
CA GLN A 94 -21.28 -9.14 -28.68
C GLN A 94 -22.23 -8.38 -27.73
N GLU A 95 -21.81 -7.26 -27.14
CA GLU A 95 -22.69 -6.39 -26.34
C GLU A 95 -23.82 -5.76 -27.15
N LEU A 96 -23.67 -5.69 -28.47
CA LEU A 96 -24.69 -5.17 -29.39
C LEU A 96 -25.69 -6.24 -29.84
N SER A 97 -25.60 -7.49 -29.36
CA SER A 97 -26.46 -8.60 -29.80
C SER A 97 -27.95 -8.25 -29.90
N LYS A 98 -28.49 -7.51 -28.93
CA LYS A 98 -29.90 -7.07 -28.90
C LYS A 98 -30.26 -6.00 -29.92
N GLU A 99 -29.28 -5.19 -30.34
CA GLU A 99 -29.47 -4.10 -31.29
C GLU A 99 -29.25 -4.55 -32.75
N LEU A 100 -28.78 -5.80 -32.93
CA LEU A 100 -28.38 -6.41 -34.19
C LEU A 100 -29.38 -7.46 -34.71
N GLU A 101 -30.67 -7.27 -34.42
CA GLU A 101 -31.75 -8.05 -35.06
C GLU A 101 -31.75 -7.85 -36.58
N GLU A 102 -31.45 -6.63 -37.03
CA GLU A 102 -31.24 -6.27 -38.43
C GLU A 102 -29.73 -6.14 -38.73
N PRO A 103 -29.28 -6.51 -39.94
CA PRO A 103 -27.88 -6.44 -40.30
C PRO A 103 -27.41 -4.98 -40.39
N ILE A 104 -26.19 -4.73 -39.91
CA ILE A 104 -25.53 -3.43 -39.99
C ILE A 104 -24.36 -3.55 -40.96
N GLN A 105 -24.29 -2.63 -41.91
CA GLN A 105 -23.18 -2.59 -42.85
C GLN A 105 -21.95 -1.95 -42.17
N LEU A 106 -20.85 -2.72 -42.07
CA LEU A 106 -19.58 -2.20 -41.53
C LEU A 106 -18.76 -1.52 -42.63
N ASN A 107 -18.74 -2.12 -43.81
CA ASN A 107 -18.10 -1.58 -45.00
C ASN A 107 -18.72 -2.22 -46.26
N ASN A 108 -18.14 -1.97 -47.43
CA ASN A 108 -18.66 -2.48 -48.71
C ASN A 108 -18.60 -4.01 -48.84
N LYS A 109 -17.84 -4.70 -47.98
CA LYS A 109 -17.56 -6.14 -48.06
C LYS A 109 -18.10 -6.95 -46.87
N THR A 110 -18.32 -6.32 -45.72
CA THR A 110 -18.71 -7.02 -44.49
C THR A 110 -19.87 -6.33 -43.79
N ILE A 111 -20.72 -7.17 -43.19
CA ILE A 111 -21.86 -6.78 -42.38
C ILE A 111 -21.72 -7.41 -41.00
N LEU A 112 -22.41 -6.85 -40.03
CA LEU A 112 -22.50 -7.34 -38.67
C LEU A 112 -23.96 -7.69 -38.38
N GLN A 113 -24.21 -8.91 -37.89
CA GLN A 113 -25.55 -9.37 -37.53
C GLN A 113 -25.48 -10.30 -36.33
N SER A 114 -26.56 -10.39 -35.53
CA SER A 114 -26.70 -11.44 -34.53
C SER A 114 -27.33 -12.68 -35.15
N ILE A 115 -26.62 -13.82 -35.09
CA ILE A 115 -27.15 -15.15 -35.44
C ILE A 115 -27.24 -15.95 -34.15
N GLU A 116 -28.44 -16.39 -33.79
CA GLU A 116 -28.68 -17.18 -32.56
C GLU A 116 -28.13 -16.50 -31.28
N GLY A 117 -28.16 -15.17 -31.25
CA GLY A 117 -27.64 -14.37 -30.13
C GLY A 117 -26.12 -14.19 -30.14
N ILE A 118 -25.39 -14.71 -31.13
CA ILE A 118 -23.95 -14.50 -31.32
C ILE A 118 -23.73 -13.47 -32.43
N VAL A 119 -23.01 -12.40 -32.11
CA VAL A 119 -22.68 -11.35 -33.07
C VAL A 119 -21.59 -11.84 -34.00
N THR A 120 -21.90 -11.86 -35.30
CA THR A 120 -21.06 -12.46 -36.34
C THR A 120 -20.80 -11.47 -37.46
N SER A 121 -19.56 -11.45 -37.96
CA SER A 121 -19.18 -10.70 -39.15
C SER A 121 -19.37 -11.60 -40.39
N ILE A 122 -20.17 -11.14 -41.34
CA ILE A 122 -20.55 -11.92 -42.53
C ILE A 122 -20.17 -11.14 -43.79
N PRO A 123 -19.62 -11.78 -44.83
CA PRO A 123 -19.41 -11.13 -46.12
C PRO A 123 -20.74 -10.65 -46.74
N SER A 124 -20.80 -9.39 -47.17
CA SER A 124 -22.00 -8.76 -47.75
C SER A 124 -22.53 -9.51 -48.98
N ARG A 125 -21.67 -10.20 -49.72
CA ARG A 125 -22.03 -11.04 -50.88
C ARG A 125 -22.96 -12.22 -50.54
N LEU A 126 -23.09 -12.58 -49.27
CA LEU A 126 -23.98 -13.65 -48.82
C LEU A 126 -25.40 -13.16 -48.52
N MET A 127 -25.61 -11.84 -48.53
CA MET A 127 -26.92 -11.23 -48.29
C MET A 127 -27.70 -11.06 -49.59
N ASP A 128 -29.02 -10.91 -49.45
CA ASP A 128 -29.87 -10.44 -50.54
C ASP A 128 -29.37 -9.05 -51.01
N PRO A 129 -29.16 -8.83 -52.31
CA PRO A 129 -28.82 -7.51 -52.86
C PRO A 129 -29.79 -6.38 -52.46
N ASN A 130 -31.03 -6.71 -52.07
CA ASN A 130 -32.05 -5.77 -51.61
C ASN A 130 -32.21 -5.75 -50.08
N ALA A 131 -31.26 -6.34 -49.32
CA ALA A 131 -31.32 -6.30 -47.87
C ALA A 131 -31.21 -4.86 -47.36
N ASP A 132 -32.15 -4.46 -46.52
CA ASP A 132 -32.10 -3.17 -45.83
C ASP A 132 -31.06 -3.23 -44.70
N PHE A 133 -30.20 -2.21 -44.63
CA PHE A 133 -29.20 -2.07 -43.58
C PHE A 133 -29.61 -1.00 -42.58
N LYS A 134 -29.58 -1.34 -41.30
CA LYS A 134 -29.89 -0.41 -40.23
C LYS A 134 -28.67 0.44 -39.88
N LEU A 135 -28.88 1.73 -39.62
CA LEU A 135 -27.85 2.58 -39.04
C LEU A 135 -27.79 2.37 -37.53
N LEU A 136 -26.60 2.05 -37.00
CA LEU A 136 -26.40 1.89 -35.57
C LEU A 136 -26.49 3.24 -34.85
N ASN A 137 -27.47 3.39 -33.96
CA ASN A 137 -27.56 4.57 -33.11
C ASN A 137 -26.85 4.35 -31.77
N LEU A 138 -25.56 4.68 -31.73
CA LEU A 138 -24.70 4.53 -30.55
C LEU A 138 -25.15 5.34 -29.32
N THR A 139 -25.98 6.38 -29.48
CA THR A 139 -26.44 7.20 -28.33
C THR A 139 -27.42 6.46 -27.41
N LYS A 140 -28.09 5.42 -27.92
CA LYS A 140 -29.07 4.62 -27.17
C LYS A 140 -28.49 3.33 -26.61
N VAL A 141 -27.32 2.93 -27.09
CA VAL A 141 -26.67 1.68 -26.71
C VAL A 141 -26.01 1.85 -25.34
N LYS A 142 -26.29 0.91 -24.43
CA LYS A 142 -25.61 0.83 -23.13
C LYS A 142 -24.58 -0.28 -23.16
N LEU A 143 -23.31 0.12 -23.30
CA LEU A 143 -22.17 -0.78 -23.19
C LEU A 143 -21.70 -0.82 -21.73
N SER A 144 -21.55 -2.03 -21.20
CA SER A 144 -21.31 -2.28 -19.77
C SER A 144 -20.01 -3.04 -19.51
N SER A 145 -19.56 -3.88 -20.44
CA SER A 145 -18.55 -4.91 -20.19
C SER A 145 -17.31 -4.80 -21.09
N GLY A 146 -16.69 -3.62 -21.10
CA GLY A 146 -15.46 -3.38 -21.86
C GLY A 146 -14.17 -3.54 -21.06
N VAL A 147 -13.06 -3.72 -21.78
CA VAL A 147 -11.68 -3.83 -21.28
C VAL A 147 -10.90 -2.54 -21.56
N SER A 148 -9.88 -2.26 -20.75
CA SER A 148 -9.00 -1.11 -20.94
C SER A 148 -7.73 -1.48 -21.71
N MET A 149 -7.34 -0.66 -22.69
CA MET A 149 -6.11 -0.84 -23.47
C MET A 149 -4.82 -0.80 -22.63
N GLY A 150 -4.87 -0.16 -21.46
CA GLY A 150 -3.74 0.00 -20.53
C GLY A 150 -3.50 -1.15 -19.56
N ALA A 151 -4.33 -2.21 -19.58
CA ALA A 151 -4.21 -3.34 -18.68
C ALA A 151 -3.37 -4.49 -19.26
N SER A 152 -2.25 -4.18 -19.96
CA SER A 152 -1.20 -5.20 -20.01
C SER A 152 -0.78 -5.44 -18.56
N HIS A 153 -1.09 -6.63 -18.07
CA HIS A 153 -1.01 -7.02 -16.66
C HIS A 153 0.43 -7.08 -16.10
N ASN A 154 1.39 -6.36 -16.69
CA ASN A 154 2.77 -6.28 -16.21
C ASN A 154 3.08 -5.02 -15.38
N SER A 155 2.10 -4.14 -15.11
CA SER A 155 2.26 -3.12 -14.07
C SER A 155 1.48 -3.52 -12.83
N LEU A 156 2.19 -3.92 -11.76
CA LEU A 156 1.60 -4.22 -10.44
C LEU A 156 0.89 -3.01 -9.81
N PHE A 157 1.13 -1.80 -10.33
CA PHE A 157 0.63 -0.55 -9.80
C PHE A 157 0.06 0.33 -10.91
N SER A 158 -1.13 0.89 -10.67
CA SER A 158 -1.73 1.89 -11.54
C SER A 158 -0.90 3.18 -11.56
N PHE A 159 -0.97 3.97 -12.63
CA PHE A 159 -0.23 5.24 -12.75
C PHE A 159 -0.47 6.20 -11.57
N LYS A 160 -1.72 6.26 -11.06
CA LYS A 160 -2.05 7.06 -9.87
C LYS A 160 -1.32 6.56 -8.61
N GLN A 161 -1.22 5.24 -8.44
CA GLN A 161 -0.46 4.64 -7.33
C GLN A 161 1.03 4.89 -7.49
N THR A 162 1.57 4.86 -8.71
CA THR A 162 2.99 5.17 -8.98
C THR A 162 3.33 6.61 -8.60
N ILE A 163 2.48 7.58 -8.95
CA ILE A 163 2.69 8.98 -8.55
C ILE A 163 2.67 9.12 -7.02
N LEU A 164 1.68 8.52 -6.36
CA LEU A 164 1.55 8.56 -4.92
C LEU A 164 2.77 7.94 -4.23
N LEU A 165 3.20 6.76 -4.69
CA LEU A 165 4.33 6.03 -4.11
C LEU A 165 5.66 6.78 -4.32
N SER A 166 5.86 7.34 -5.52
CA SER A 166 7.02 8.20 -5.80
C SER A 166 7.05 9.42 -4.89
N SER A 167 5.90 10.09 -4.67
CA SER A 167 5.84 11.24 -3.76
C SER A 167 6.19 10.87 -2.32
N MET A 168 5.72 9.70 -1.85
CA MET A 168 6.02 9.18 -0.53
C MET A 168 7.53 8.90 -0.36
N PHE A 169 8.14 8.25 -1.35
CA PHE A 169 9.58 7.98 -1.32
C PHE A 169 10.42 9.24 -1.39
N LEU A 170 9.98 10.27 -2.12
CA LEU A 170 10.67 11.54 -2.19
C LEU A 170 10.69 12.25 -0.82
N ILE A 171 9.54 12.25 -0.12
CA ILE A 171 9.44 12.78 1.25
C ILE A 171 10.33 11.99 2.22
N LEU A 172 10.30 10.66 2.16
CA LEU A 172 11.18 9.84 3.00
C LEU A 172 12.65 10.12 2.72
N GLY A 173 13.04 10.24 1.45
CA GLY A 173 14.40 10.55 1.04
C GLY A 173 14.90 11.88 1.59
N THR A 174 14.06 12.93 1.55
CA THR A 174 14.45 14.24 2.09
C THR A 174 14.62 14.23 3.61
N VAL A 175 13.74 13.52 4.33
CA VAL A 175 13.88 13.34 5.80
C VAL A 175 15.18 12.60 6.12
N PHE A 176 15.51 11.54 5.39
CA PHE A 176 16.75 10.79 5.58
C PHE A 176 18.01 11.64 5.35
N ILE A 177 18.02 12.47 4.30
CA ILE A 177 19.15 13.37 4.02
C ILE A 177 19.31 14.40 5.16
N PHE A 178 18.20 14.98 5.63
CA PHE A 178 18.24 15.97 6.70
C PHE A 178 18.72 15.38 8.03
N GLU A 179 18.16 14.24 8.45
CA GLU A 179 18.59 13.53 9.65
C GLU A 179 20.05 13.05 9.55
N GLY A 180 20.46 12.54 8.38
CA GLY A 180 21.85 12.15 8.13
C GLY A 180 22.83 13.31 8.33
N ASN A 181 22.48 14.49 7.81
CA ASN A 181 23.28 15.69 8.01
C ASN A 181 23.30 16.15 9.47
N ARG A 182 22.15 16.09 10.17
CA ARG A 182 22.08 16.45 11.60
C ARG A 182 22.95 15.54 12.45
N ILE A 183 22.88 14.23 12.22
CA ILE A 183 23.70 13.22 12.92
C ILE A 183 25.18 13.46 12.65
N LYS A 184 25.57 13.66 11.39
CA LYS A 184 26.95 13.96 11.02
C LYS A 184 27.47 15.21 11.74
N ALA A 185 26.67 16.26 11.82
CA ALA A 185 27.03 17.49 12.52
C ALA A 185 27.20 17.26 14.04
N SER A 186 26.33 16.43 14.64
CA SER A 186 26.43 16.06 16.05
C SER A 186 27.71 15.29 16.35
N ILE A 187 28.02 14.27 15.54
CA ILE A 187 29.24 13.46 15.69
C ILE A 187 30.48 14.34 15.56
N SER A 188 30.54 15.20 14.53
CA SER A 188 31.68 16.09 14.34
C SER A 188 31.88 17.06 15.50
N LYS A 189 30.80 17.49 16.16
CA LYS A 189 30.88 18.35 17.34
C LYS A 189 31.41 17.57 18.56
N GLU A 190 30.91 16.35 18.79
CA GLU A 190 31.37 15.48 19.87
C GLU A 190 32.84 15.09 19.70
N ASP A 191 33.26 14.73 18.48
CA ASP A 191 34.65 14.44 18.16
C ASP A 191 35.55 15.66 18.40
N GLY A 192 35.10 16.85 18.02
CA GLY A 192 35.83 18.10 18.30
C GLY A 192 36.01 18.36 19.80
N GLN A 193 34.97 18.11 20.61
CA GLN A 193 35.04 18.22 22.07
C GLN A 193 35.97 17.16 22.68
N LEU A 194 35.91 15.92 22.19
CA LEU A 194 36.79 14.85 22.62
C LEU A 194 38.26 15.18 22.32
N MET A 195 38.54 15.68 21.10
CA MET A 195 39.89 16.11 20.71
C MET A 195 40.40 17.24 21.62
N ALA A 196 39.58 18.24 21.92
CA ALA A 196 39.96 19.31 22.85
C ALA A 196 40.30 18.77 24.25
N LEU A 197 39.52 17.83 24.78
CA LEU A 197 39.80 17.20 26.08
C LEU A 197 41.08 16.34 26.08
N ILE A 198 41.39 15.69 24.96
CA ILE A 198 42.64 14.93 24.76
C ILE A 198 43.83 15.89 24.69
N ASP A 199 43.70 17.01 23.99
CA ASP A 199 44.75 18.02 23.88
C ASP A 199 45.07 18.63 25.26
N GLU A 200 44.04 18.89 26.07
CA GLU A 200 44.21 19.32 27.46
C GLU A 200 44.83 18.24 28.36
N ASN A 201 44.59 16.96 28.06
CA ASN A 201 45.07 15.82 28.85
C ASN A 201 45.66 14.70 27.97
N PRO A 202 46.89 14.87 27.47
CA PRO A 202 47.49 13.96 26.47
C PRO A 202 47.63 12.52 26.94
N SER A 203 47.66 12.27 28.26
CA SER A 203 47.72 10.93 28.85
C SER A 203 46.52 10.05 28.49
N TYR A 204 45.39 10.64 28.07
CA TYR A 204 44.20 9.92 27.60
C TYR A 204 44.13 9.80 26.07
N GLY A 205 45.20 10.07 25.34
CA GLY A 205 45.23 9.98 23.87
C GLY A 205 44.94 8.58 23.32
N SER A 206 45.24 7.52 24.08
CA SER A 206 44.98 6.13 23.69
C SER A 206 43.51 5.75 23.90
N THR A 207 42.83 5.36 22.82
CA THR A 207 41.46 4.84 22.87
C THR A 207 41.34 3.61 23.77
N LEU A 208 42.29 2.67 23.69
CA LEU A 208 42.31 1.47 24.54
C LEU A 208 42.39 1.81 26.03
N LEU A 209 43.15 2.85 26.40
CA LEU A 209 43.26 3.28 27.78
C LEU A 209 41.93 3.88 28.27
N ARG A 210 41.30 4.74 27.45
CA ARG A 210 40.00 5.33 27.76
C ARG A 210 38.90 4.27 27.92
N GLU A 211 38.86 3.29 27.02
CA GLU A 211 37.89 2.19 27.07
C GLU A 211 38.07 1.35 28.32
N ASN A 212 39.31 0.95 28.67
CA ASN A 212 39.57 0.19 29.90
C ASN A 212 39.18 0.96 31.17
N ILE A 213 39.42 2.27 31.21
CA ILE A 213 39.00 3.13 32.34
C ILE A 213 37.47 3.19 32.41
N LEU A 214 36.81 3.42 31.27
CA LEU A 214 35.35 3.45 31.19
C LEU A 214 34.76 2.10 31.64
N GLU A 215 35.26 0.98 31.13
CA GLU A 215 34.78 -0.34 31.50
C GLU A 215 34.88 -0.59 33.01
N LYS A 216 35.99 -0.17 33.63
CA LYS A 216 36.20 -0.30 35.08
C LYS A 216 35.24 0.55 35.90
N TYR A 217 34.99 1.81 35.50
CA TYR A 217 34.27 2.77 36.33
C TYR A 217 32.80 2.97 35.95
N GLN A 218 32.40 2.64 34.73
CA GLN A 218 31.01 2.72 34.25
C GLN A 218 30.02 1.94 35.12
N PRO A 219 30.25 0.68 35.54
CA PRO A 219 29.30 -0.01 36.41
C PRO A 219 29.19 0.66 37.79
N ILE A 220 30.29 1.20 38.30
CA ILE A 220 30.32 1.94 39.58
C ILE A 220 29.50 3.22 39.45
N ASP A 221 29.77 4.02 38.42
CA ASP A 221 29.05 5.28 38.16
C ASP A 221 27.56 5.04 37.90
N LYS A 222 27.19 3.99 37.15
CA LYS A 222 25.79 3.61 36.92
C LYS A 222 25.07 3.32 38.24
N ASN A 223 25.69 2.55 39.13
CA ASN A 223 25.12 2.24 40.44
C ASN A 223 25.02 3.50 41.32
N GLU A 224 26.04 4.35 41.34
CA GLU A 224 26.03 5.61 42.10
C GLU A 224 24.98 6.60 41.58
N ARG A 225 24.81 6.71 40.25
CA ARG A 225 23.73 7.51 39.65
C ARG A 225 22.36 6.97 39.99
N ALA A 226 22.16 5.65 39.96
CA ALA A 226 20.91 5.02 40.37
C ALA A 226 20.56 5.34 41.83
N LYS A 227 21.56 5.31 42.72
CA LYS A 227 21.42 5.74 44.13
C LYS A 227 21.01 7.20 44.22
N ARG A 228 21.75 8.12 43.58
CA ARG A 228 21.47 9.57 43.60
C ARG A 228 20.07 9.89 43.06
N GLN A 229 19.70 9.25 41.95
CA GLN A 229 18.39 9.44 41.32
C GLN A 229 17.27 8.96 42.24
N SER A 230 17.45 7.81 42.89
CA SER A 230 16.46 7.29 43.84
C SER A 230 16.35 8.17 45.09
N ILE A 231 17.45 8.74 45.60
CA ILE A 231 17.41 9.75 46.68
C ILE A 231 16.64 11.00 46.23
N LYS A 232 16.88 11.48 45.01
CA LYS A 232 16.16 12.63 44.44
C LYS A 232 14.67 12.37 44.28
N GLU A 233 14.27 11.14 43.99
CA GLU A 233 12.85 10.75 43.94
C GLU A 233 12.25 10.66 45.34
N VAL A 234 12.98 10.12 46.31
CA VAL A 234 12.57 10.11 47.73
C VAL A 234 12.38 11.52 48.26
N SER A 235 13.24 12.48 47.90
CA SER A 235 13.09 13.87 48.37
C SER A 235 11.82 14.54 47.83
N LYS A 236 11.33 14.13 46.64
CA LYS A 236 10.04 14.60 46.10
C LYS A 236 8.83 14.04 46.85
N LEU A 237 8.98 12.95 47.60
CA LEU A 237 7.92 12.41 48.46
C LEU A 237 7.78 13.20 49.76
N LEU A 238 8.75 14.06 50.10
CA LEU A 238 8.71 14.89 51.29
C LEU A 238 7.96 16.21 50.99
N SER A 239 7.07 16.56 51.90
CA SER A 239 6.30 17.81 51.98
C SER A 239 6.54 18.50 53.33
N ALA A 240 6.08 19.75 53.49
CA ALA A 240 6.19 20.51 54.75
C ALA A 240 5.59 19.81 55.97
N LYS A 241 4.74 18.80 55.76
CA LYS A 241 4.02 18.05 56.80
C LYS A 241 4.50 16.60 56.97
N SER A 242 5.67 16.29 56.41
CA SER A 242 6.30 14.98 56.48
C SER A 242 7.79 15.10 56.74
N GLU A 243 8.33 14.19 57.53
CA GLU A 243 9.71 14.17 57.95
C GLU A 243 10.36 12.82 57.65
N LEU A 244 11.57 12.86 57.10
CA LEU A 244 12.37 11.68 56.86
C LEU A 244 12.98 11.20 58.18
N THR A 245 12.53 10.05 58.68
CA THR A 245 13.03 9.50 59.95
C THR A 245 14.21 8.57 59.78
N THR A 246 14.23 7.77 58.71
CA THR A 246 15.37 6.90 58.40
C THR A 246 15.56 6.76 56.89
N LEU A 247 16.80 6.83 56.45
CA LEU A 247 17.24 6.48 55.10
C LEU A 247 18.35 5.43 55.21
N LYS A 248 18.13 4.24 54.65
CA LYS A 248 19.14 3.19 54.53
C LYS A 248 19.37 2.89 53.06
N ILE A 249 20.63 2.97 52.64
CA ILE A 249 21.07 2.67 51.27
C ILE A 249 21.92 1.41 51.35
N GLU A 250 21.36 0.30 50.87
CA GLU A 250 22.04 -0.98 50.72
C GLU A 250 22.56 -1.13 49.27
N LYS A 251 23.32 -2.20 48.99
CA LYS A 251 23.94 -2.40 47.66
C LYS A 251 22.92 -2.42 46.51
N SER A 252 21.71 -2.91 46.75
CA SER A 252 20.67 -3.10 45.74
C SER A 252 19.31 -2.50 46.11
N THR A 253 19.17 -1.92 47.31
CA THR A 253 17.88 -1.39 47.77
C THR A 253 18.05 -0.11 48.57
N ILE A 254 17.06 0.77 48.47
CA ILE A 254 16.92 1.95 49.33
C ILE A 254 15.64 1.78 50.14
N LYS A 255 15.77 1.91 51.46
CA LYS A 255 14.67 1.82 52.43
C LYS A 255 14.53 3.13 53.17
N VAL A 256 13.30 3.64 53.19
CA VAL A 256 12.97 4.99 53.67
C VAL A 256 11.78 4.89 54.61
N ASN A 257 11.85 5.54 55.76
CA ASN A 257 10.69 5.73 56.63
C ASN A 257 10.35 7.21 56.72
N ILE A 258 9.13 7.56 56.30
CA ILE A 258 8.61 8.91 56.30
C ILE A 258 7.52 9.00 57.37
N LYS A 259 7.72 9.86 58.37
CA LYS A 259 6.70 10.20 59.35
C LYS A 259 5.89 11.38 58.82
N THR A 260 4.58 11.35 59.01
CA THR A 260 3.66 12.39 58.54
C THR A 260 2.83 12.92 59.71
N SER A 261 2.31 14.13 59.58
CA SER A 261 1.49 14.75 60.64
C SER A 261 0.07 14.20 60.76
N ASP A 262 -0.48 13.62 59.68
CA ASP A 262 -1.85 13.07 59.66
C ASP A 262 -1.96 11.90 58.65
N ILE A 263 -2.93 11.01 58.89
CA ILE A 263 -3.25 9.82 58.10
C ILE A 263 -3.62 10.18 56.65
N LYS A 264 -4.22 11.35 56.41
CA LYS A 264 -4.50 11.81 55.04
C LYS A 264 -3.21 12.03 54.24
N ILE A 265 -2.17 12.56 54.89
CA ILE A 265 -0.88 12.83 54.26
C ILE A 265 -0.09 11.53 54.09
N SER A 266 -0.18 10.59 55.03
CA SER A 266 0.42 9.26 54.86
C SER A 266 -0.15 8.50 53.66
N LYS A 267 -1.46 8.63 53.39
CA LYS A 267 -2.09 8.07 52.17
C LYS A 267 -1.60 8.76 50.89
N GLN A 268 -1.43 10.08 50.90
CA GLN A 268 -0.94 10.83 49.73
C GLN A 268 0.53 10.50 49.40
N VAL A 269 1.37 10.33 50.42
CA VAL A 269 2.77 9.90 50.26
C VAL A 269 2.83 8.46 49.74
N ASP A 270 1.98 7.55 50.22
CA ASP A 270 1.88 6.17 49.73
C ASP A 270 1.46 6.10 48.24
N GLN A 271 0.46 6.90 47.84
CA GLN A 271 0.04 6.99 46.44
C GLN A 271 1.14 7.55 45.53
N SER A 272 1.82 8.61 45.97
CA SER A 272 2.95 9.20 45.23
C SER A 272 4.14 8.24 45.13
N ALA A 273 4.40 7.44 46.17
CA ALA A 273 5.45 6.42 46.15
C ALA A 273 5.13 5.32 45.11
N LYS A 274 3.90 4.78 45.13
CA LYS A 274 3.46 3.78 44.14
C LYS A 274 3.49 4.30 42.71
N ALA A 275 3.08 5.55 42.49
CA ALA A 275 3.13 6.19 41.16
C ALA A 275 4.56 6.30 40.60
N ASN A 276 5.57 6.40 41.47
CA ASN A 276 6.99 6.41 41.09
C ASN A 276 7.64 5.01 41.19
N ASN A 277 6.85 3.94 41.18
CA ASN A 277 7.30 2.54 41.21
C ASN A 277 8.07 2.15 42.48
N PHE A 278 7.81 2.81 43.62
CA PHE A 278 8.30 2.34 44.91
C PHE A 278 7.33 1.32 45.51
N LYS A 279 7.87 0.33 46.23
CA LYS A 279 7.08 -0.50 47.15
C LYS A 279 6.81 0.32 48.41
N SER A 280 5.56 0.44 48.82
CA SER A 280 5.21 1.22 50.01
C SER A 280 4.19 0.52 50.91
N THR A 281 4.35 0.71 52.22
CA THR A 281 3.45 0.22 53.26
C THR A 281 3.20 1.32 54.29
N THR A 282 1.94 1.60 54.58
CA THR A 282 1.53 2.60 55.56
C THR A 282 1.14 1.94 56.88
N SER A 283 1.69 2.42 57.98
CA SER A 283 1.31 2.05 59.35
C SER A 283 1.04 3.32 60.16
N GLY A 284 -0.25 3.66 60.30
CA GLY A 284 -0.70 4.90 60.93
C GLY A 284 -0.18 6.15 60.21
N GLN A 285 0.63 6.93 60.91
CA GLN A 285 1.25 8.17 60.42
C GLN A 285 2.63 7.94 59.76
N THR A 286 3.08 6.70 59.66
CA THR A 286 4.40 6.37 59.08
C THR A 286 4.23 5.60 57.77
N VAL A 287 4.96 6.01 56.73
CA VAL A 287 5.04 5.32 55.45
C VAL A 287 6.43 4.74 55.28
N LYS A 288 6.51 3.42 55.08
CA LYS A 288 7.74 2.73 54.70
C LYS A 288 7.78 2.64 53.19
N VAL A 289 8.89 3.03 52.58
CA VAL A 289 9.08 3.08 51.13
C VAL A 289 10.38 2.34 50.79
N GLU A 290 10.32 1.45 49.80
CA GLU A 290 11.44 0.64 49.34
C GLU A 290 11.54 0.68 47.81
N LYS A 291 12.77 0.81 47.30
CA LYS A 291 13.07 0.72 45.87
C LYS A 291 14.32 -0.08 45.61
N SER A 292 14.23 -0.98 44.64
CA SER A 292 15.38 -1.68 44.06
C SER A 292 16.15 -0.77 43.11
N LEU A 293 17.48 -0.79 43.22
CA LEU A 293 18.42 -0.01 42.41
C LEU A 293 18.81 -0.71 41.11
#